data_AF-A0A4U1MNJ3-F1
#
_entry.id   AF-A0A4U1MNJ3-F1
#
_cell.length_a   1.000
_cell.length_b   1.000
_cell.length_c   1.000
_cell.angle_alpha   90.00
_cell.angle_beta   90.00
_cell.angle_gamma   90.00
#
_symmetry.space_group_name_H-M   'P 1'
#
loop_
_entity.id
_entity.type
_entity.pdbx_description
1 polymer ?
#
loop_
_entity_poly.entity_id
_entity_poly.type
_entity_poly.pdbx_seq_one_letter_code
_entity_poly.pdbx_strand_id
1 'polypeptide(L)'
;MPAIIFLLLGSGLAGYFLYEESVTRTAISSFEQGEKLAIEGDLKAAQQKFEEAKQKRSRFPAAETNENMVSTAIKVKDTLSKADKARQSDNFTKAMKLVNHAEQSSTSYTGPLFTHLQEDIVSVKTTVMVAELKYDMKGKESIDELKLVLTRAETLQVDEAQEVAGQIRNQIVDFSINEANNHLEENHFTEALNSVEEGLQINKENEKLVNLKTVIEKRRTAFEEEQQKRIEHAMVAAAKEEEMNRTSAIELNDLKTDVTDYNELKVTGSVTSKATVPVNSIGASYRVLDADGEQFDKGEVYINPDKLYPDDTGKFDFKIYDIDKDLKDLEQFTVEIDHFTWYLD
;
A
#
# COMPACT_ATOMS: atom_id res chain seq x y z
N MET A 1 -38.31 -83.81 -62.56
CA MET A 1 -37.65 -83.61 -61.25
C MET A 1 -36.52 -82.56 -61.27
N PRO A 2 -35.53 -82.56 -62.18
CA PRO A 2 -34.42 -81.58 -62.12
C PRO A 2 -34.87 -80.11 -62.27
N ALA A 3 -35.88 -79.82 -63.10
CA ALA A 3 -36.40 -78.46 -63.28
C ALA A 3 -37.07 -77.87 -62.01
N ILE A 4 -37.75 -78.70 -61.21
CA ILE A 4 -38.42 -78.26 -59.98
C ILE A 4 -37.39 -77.92 -58.89
N ILE A 5 -36.33 -78.73 -58.78
CA ILE A 5 -35.22 -78.49 -57.86
C ILE A 5 -34.47 -77.20 -58.24
N PHE A 6 -34.25 -76.95 -59.53
CA PHE A 6 -33.62 -75.72 -60.01
C PHE A 6 -34.47 -74.47 -59.71
N LEU A 7 -35.80 -74.57 -59.82
CA LEU A 7 -36.73 -73.48 -59.51
C LEU A 7 -36.81 -73.19 -58.01
N LEU A 8 -36.77 -74.24 -57.16
CA LEU A 8 -36.70 -74.10 -55.71
C LEU A 8 -35.37 -73.50 -55.23
N LEU A 9 -34.25 -73.94 -55.82
CA LEU A 9 -32.93 -73.36 -55.52
C LEU A 9 -32.84 -71.91 -56.02
N GLY A 10 -33.33 -71.62 -57.23
CA GLY A 10 -33.34 -70.27 -57.79
C GLY A 10 -34.20 -69.29 -56.99
N SER A 11 -35.40 -69.72 -56.57
CA SER A 11 -36.28 -68.90 -55.72
C SER A 11 -35.73 -68.73 -54.30
N GLY A 12 -35.10 -69.77 -53.74
CA GLY A 12 -34.41 -69.68 -52.45
C GLY A 12 -33.23 -68.71 -52.48
N LEU A 13 -32.41 -68.75 -53.54
CA LEU A 13 -31.29 -67.83 -53.74
C LEU A 13 -31.76 -66.38 -53.99
N ALA A 14 -32.82 -66.19 -54.79
CA ALA A 14 -33.39 -64.87 -55.03
C ALA A 14 -34.02 -64.28 -53.76
N GLY A 15 -34.75 -65.09 -52.99
CA GLY A 15 -35.30 -64.68 -51.69
C GLY A 15 -34.22 -64.33 -50.67
N TYR A 16 -33.13 -65.12 -50.64
CA TYR A 16 -31.96 -64.83 -49.82
C TYR A 16 -31.28 -63.51 -50.24
N PHE A 17 -31.11 -63.27 -51.54
CA PHE A 17 -30.52 -62.03 -52.05
C PHE A 17 -31.35 -60.79 -51.70
N LEU A 18 -32.67 -60.85 -51.89
CA LEU A 18 -33.58 -59.75 -51.54
C LEU A 18 -33.60 -59.49 -50.02
N TYR A 19 -33.52 -60.54 -49.22
CA TYR A 19 -33.40 -60.43 -47.77
C TYR A 19 -32.09 -59.74 -47.35
N GLU A 20 -30.95 -60.20 -47.88
CA GLU A 20 -29.63 -59.60 -47.64
C GLU A 20 -29.57 -58.12 -48.05
N GLU A 21 -30.18 -57.76 -49.19
CA GLU A 21 -30.27 -56.38 -49.65
C GLU A 21 -31.13 -55.52 -48.69
N SER A 22 -32.29 -56.02 -48.27
CA SER A 22 -33.18 -55.33 -47.34
C SER A 22 -32.53 -55.12 -45.97
N VAL A 23 -31.87 -56.15 -45.43
CA VAL A 23 -31.13 -56.08 -44.16
C VAL A 23 -30.00 -55.05 -44.27
N THR A 24 -29.26 -55.05 -45.39
CA THR A 24 -28.18 -54.11 -45.64
C THR A 24 -28.68 -52.67 -45.71
N ARG A 25 -29.74 -52.39 -46.47
CA ARG A 25 -30.32 -51.03 -46.57
C ARG A 25 -30.79 -50.52 -45.22
N THR A 26 -31.42 -51.39 -44.42
CA THR A 26 -31.94 -51.01 -43.11
C THR A 26 -30.79 -50.75 -42.11
N ALA A 27 -29.71 -51.53 -42.17
CA ALA A 27 -28.52 -51.30 -41.35
C ALA A 27 -27.84 -49.96 -41.71
N ILE A 28 -27.69 -49.65 -43.01
CA ILE A 28 -27.13 -48.38 -43.48
C ILE A 28 -28.01 -47.20 -43.03
N SER A 29 -29.34 -47.31 -43.17
CA SER A 29 -30.24 -46.24 -42.73
C SER A 29 -30.16 -45.99 -41.21
N SER A 30 -30.06 -47.03 -40.38
CA SER A 30 -29.81 -46.86 -38.94
C SER A 30 -28.46 -46.19 -38.69
N PHE A 31 -27.41 -46.56 -39.42
CA PHE A 31 -26.08 -45.95 -39.31
C PHE A 31 -26.10 -44.44 -39.64
N GLU A 32 -26.68 -44.05 -40.78
CA GLU A 32 -26.79 -42.64 -41.20
C GLU A 32 -27.60 -41.79 -40.20
N GLN A 33 -28.68 -42.36 -39.64
CA GLN A 33 -29.44 -41.71 -38.57
C GLN A 33 -28.59 -41.52 -37.31
N GLY A 34 -27.77 -42.51 -36.96
CA GLY A 34 -26.83 -42.42 -35.85
C GLY A 34 -25.80 -41.30 -36.04
N GLU A 35 -25.23 -41.16 -37.24
CA GLU A 35 -24.29 -40.08 -37.55
C GLU A 35 -24.96 -38.71 -37.42
N LYS A 36 -26.17 -38.55 -37.96
CA LYS A 36 -26.93 -37.32 -37.85
C LYS A 36 -27.21 -36.94 -36.39
N LEU A 37 -27.72 -37.88 -35.60
CA LEU A 37 -28.01 -37.66 -34.19
C LEU A 37 -26.75 -37.34 -33.37
N ALA A 38 -25.62 -37.96 -33.70
CA ALA A 38 -24.35 -37.70 -33.03
C ALA A 38 -23.88 -36.25 -33.29
N ILE A 39 -23.98 -35.78 -34.53
CA ILE A 39 -23.64 -34.40 -34.91
C ILE A 39 -24.60 -33.40 -34.27
N GLU A 40 -25.89 -33.74 -34.19
CA GLU A 40 -26.92 -32.93 -33.51
C GLU A 40 -26.77 -32.95 -31.96
N GLY A 41 -25.89 -33.79 -31.42
CA GLY A 41 -25.59 -33.86 -29.99
C GLY A 41 -26.47 -34.82 -29.18
N ASP A 42 -27.42 -35.52 -29.81
CA ASP A 42 -28.18 -36.59 -29.15
C ASP A 42 -27.38 -37.91 -29.15
N LEU A 43 -26.33 -37.92 -28.32
CA LEU A 43 -25.39 -39.03 -28.25
C LEU A 43 -26.04 -40.34 -27.80
N LYS A 44 -27.07 -40.29 -26.96
CA LYS A 44 -27.77 -41.51 -26.50
C LYS A 44 -28.59 -42.12 -27.62
N ALA A 45 -29.35 -41.31 -28.37
CA ALA A 45 -30.09 -41.80 -29.52
C ALA A 45 -29.15 -42.27 -30.64
N ALA A 46 -28.04 -41.56 -30.85
CA ALA A 46 -27.01 -41.98 -31.81
C ALA A 46 -26.42 -43.36 -31.46
N GLN A 47 -26.10 -43.60 -30.18
CA GLN A 47 -25.59 -44.88 -29.71
C GLN A 47 -26.58 -46.01 -30.00
N GLN A 48 -27.86 -45.82 -29.69
CA GLN A 48 -28.92 -46.79 -29.99
C GLN A 48 -29.01 -47.09 -31.49
N LYS A 49 -28.86 -46.08 -32.35
CA LYS A 49 -28.89 -46.27 -33.81
C LYS A 49 -27.69 -47.05 -34.35
N PHE A 50 -26.51 -46.89 -33.77
CA PHE A 50 -25.36 -47.72 -34.12
C PHE A 50 -25.51 -49.17 -33.62
N GLU A 51 -26.07 -49.36 -32.42
CA GLU A 51 -26.42 -50.69 -31.92
C GLU A 51 -27.45 -51.40 -32.83
N GLU A 52 -28.50 -50.71 -33.27
CA GLU A 52 -29.48 -51.22 -34.23
C GLU A 52 -28.81 -51.63 -35.56
N ALA A 53 -27.89 -50.81 -36.07
CA ALA A 53 -27.16 -51.11 -37.31
C ALA A 53 -26.32 -52.39 -37.18
N LYS A 54 -25.64 -52.58 -36.03
CA LYS A 54 -24.86 -53.79 -35.73
C LYS A 54 -25.72 -55.02 -35.50
N GLN A 55 -26.89 -54.89 -34.87
CA GLN A 55 -27.83 -55.99 -34.69
C GLN A 55 -28.37 -56.50 -36.02
N LYS A 56 -28.68 -55.59 -36.96
CA LYS A 56 -29.13 -55.95 -38.31
C LYS A 56 -28.01 -56.58 -39.13
N ARG A 57 -26.78 -56.09 -38.99
CA ARG A 57 -25.60 -56.62 -39.69
C ARG A 57 -24.42 -56.78 -38.72
N SER A 58 -24.24 -58.00 -38.23
CA SER A 58 -23.20 -58.31 -37.23
C SER A 58 -21.76 -57.98 -37.69
N ARG A 59 -21.49 -57.96 -38.99
CA ARG A 59 -20.21 -57.49 -39.57
C ARG A 59 -20.39 -56.11 -40.21
N PHE A 60 -20.36 -55.07 -39.37
CA PHE A 60 -20.43 -53.67 -39.81
C PHE A 60 -19.39 -52.79 -39.08
N PRO A 61 -18.11 -52.79 -39.52
CA PRO A 61 -17.03 -52.12 -38.81
C PRO A 61 -17.21 -50.61 -38.63
N ALA A 62 -17.84 -49.92 -39.59
CA ALA A 62 -18.10 -48.49 -39.47
C ALA A 62 -19.07 -48.17 -38.31
N ALA A 63 -20.14 -48.97 -38.15
CA ALA A 63 -21.07 -48.81 -37.04
C ALA A 63 -20.41 -49.08 -35.68
N GLU A 64 -19.50 -50.05 -35.61
CA GLU A 64 -18.71 -50.32 -34.40
C GLU A 64 -17.76 -49.17 -34.05
N THR A 65 -17.07 -48.60 -35.04
CA THR A 65 -16.22 -47.43 -34.84
C THR A 65 -17.02 -46.23 -34.35
N ASN A 66 -18.15 -45.91 -34.99
CA ASN A 66 -18.97 -44.76 -34.61
C ASN A 66 -19.67 -44.95 -33.26
N GLU A 67 -20.10 -46.16 -32.92
CA GLU A 67 -20.60 -46.49 -31.57
C GLU A 67 -19.53 -46.22 -30.50
N ASN A 68 -18.29 -46.66 -30.73
CA ASN A 68 -17.17 -46.40 -29.83
C ASN A 68 -16.86 -44.90 -29.70
N MET A 69 -16.91 -44.17 -30.82
CA MET A 69 -16.75 -42.71 -30.84
C MET A 69 -17.82 -42.00 -30.00
N VAL A 70 -19.09 -42.37 -30.19
CA VAL A 70 -20.21 -41.81 -29.42
C VAL A 70 -20.12 -42.18 -27.94
N SER A 71 -19.78 -43.43 -27.62
CA SER A 71 -19.57 -43.89 -26.25
C SER A 71 -18.47 -43.07 -25.54
N THR A 72 -17.37 -42.78 -26.24
CA THR A 72 -16.31 -41.90 -25.73
C THR A 72 -16.83 -40.48 -25.54
N ALA A 73 -17.55 -39.91 -26.51
CA ALA A 73 -18.13 -38.57 -26.39
C ALA A 73 -19.07 -38.45 -25.17
N ILE A 74 -19.89 -39.48 -24.89
CA ILE A 74 -20.75 -39.54 -23.70
C ILE A 74 -19.91 -39.48 -22.42
N LYS A 75 -18.82 -40.26 -22.33
CA LYS A 75 -17.93 -40.26 -21.16
C LYS A 75 -17.24 -38.91 -20.96
N VAL A 76 -16.83 -38.26 -22.05
CA VAL A 76 -16.25 -36.92 -22.00
C VAL A 76 -17.28 -35.91 -21.48
N LYS A 77 -18.51 -35.90 -22.02
CA LYS A 77 -19.59 -35.03 -21.54
C LYS A 77 -19.92 -35.24 -20.06
N ASP A 78 -19.98 -36.49 -19.59
CA ASP A 78 -20.16 -36.80 -18.17
C ASP A 78 -18.98 -36.31 -17.30
N THR A 79 -17.75 -36.46 -17.80
CA THR A 79 -16.54 -35.95 -17.14
C THR A 79 -16.55 -34.42 -17.02
N LEU A 80 -16.97 -33.71 -18.08
CA LEU A 80 -17.14 -32.26 -18.06
C LEU A 80 -18.24 -31.82 -17.08
N SER A 81 -19.36 -32.55 -17.01
CA SER A 81 -20.40 -32.29 -16.00
C SER A 81 -19.88 -32.46 -14.57
N LYS A 82 -19.03 -33.48 -14.32
CA LYS A 82 -18.36 -33.66 -13.03
C LYS A 82 -17.35 -32.55 -12.75
N ALA A 83 -16.66 -32.04 -13.76
CA ALA A 83 -15.75 -30.91 -13.63
C ALA A 83 -16.52 -29.65 -13.20
N ASP A 84 -17.67 -29.37 -13.82
CA ASP A 84 -18.52 -28.24 -13.44
C ASP A 84 -19.03 -28.37 -11.99
N LYS A 85 -19.48 -29.55 -11.57
CA LYS A 85 -19.86 -29.79 -10.16
C LYS A 85 -18.70 -29.55 -9.19
N ALA A 86 -17.49 -29.98 -9.54
CA ALA A 86 -16.29 -29.73 -8.73
C ALA A 86 -15.97 -28.22 -8.66
N ARG A 87 -16.09 -27.49 -9.78
CA ARG A 87 -15.94 -26.03 -9.85
C ARG A 87 -16.96 -25.32 -8.96
N GLN A 88 -18.24 -25.71 -9.01
CA GLN A 88 -19.30 -25.14 -8.17
C GLN A 88 -19.08 -25.38 -6.67
N SER A 89 -18.23 -26.34 -6.30
CA SER A 89 -17.84 -26.63 -4.92
C SER A 89 -16.45 -26.06 -4.58
N ASP A 90 -15.98 -25.08 -5.34
CA ASP A 90 -14.66 -24.41 -5.22
C ASP A 90 -13.45 -25.37 -5.25
N ASN A 91 -13.61 -26.60 -5.78
CA ASN A 91 -12.54 -27.56 -5.92
C ASN A 91 -11.90 -27.47 -7.32
N PHE A 92 -11.22 -26.34 -7.57
CA PHE A 92 -10.66 -26.01 -8.88
C PHE A 92 -9.58 -27.00 -9.34
N THR A 93 -8.74 -27.49 -8.42
CA THR A 93 -7.75 -28.53 -8.75
C THR A 93 -8.39 -29.81 -9.28
N LYS A 94 -9.50 -30.27 -8.66
CA LYS A 94 -10.24 -31.44 -9.15
C LYS A 94 -10.95 -31.14 -10.47
N ALA A 95 -11.56 -29.97 -10.59
CA ALA A 95 -12.22 -29.54 -11.82
C ALA A 95 -11.25 -29.54 -13.01
N MET A 96 -10.07 -28.92 -12.87
CA MET A 96 -9.04 -28.90 -13.91
C MET A 96 -8.49 -30.29 -14.25
N LYS A 97 -8.32 -31.18 -13.25
CA LYS A 97 -7.94 -32.58 -13.51
C LYS A 97 -8.98 -33.30 -14.37
N LEU A 98 -10.27 -33.08 -14.12
CA LEU A 98 -11.35 -33.67 -14.90
C LEU A 98 -11.41 -33.09 -16.32
N VAL A 99 -11.22 -31.79 -16.49
CA VAL A 99 -11.11 -31.14 -17.80
C VAL A 99 -9.94 -31.71 -18.61
N ASN A 100 -8.76 -31.82 -18.01
CA ASN A 100 -7.58 -32.40 -18.68
C ASN A 100 -7.80 -33.88 -19.05
N HIS A 101 -8.53 -34.63 -18.21
CA HIS A 101 -8.89 -36.01 -18.52
C HIS A 101 -9.86 -36.12 -19.70
N ALA A 102 -10.85 -35.22 -19.76
CA ALA A 102 -11.76 -35.07 -20.89
C ALA A 102 -11.00 -34.72 -22.19
N GLU A 103 -10.07 -33.77 -22.11
CA GLU A 103 -9.17 -33.36 -23.21
C GLU A 103 -8.38 -34.55 -23.76
N GLN A 104 -7.67 -35.28 -22.88
CA GLN A 104 -6.89 -36.48 -23.23
C GLN A 104 -7.74 -37.60 -23.83
N SER A 105 -8.95 -37.82 -23.31
CA SER A 105 -9.86 -38.86 -23.80
C SER A 105 -10.41 -38.56 -25.19
N SER A 106 -10.36 -37.29 -25.61
CA SER A 106 -10.87 -36.83 -26.92
C SER A 106 -9.79 -36.71 -28.00
N THR A 107 -8.50 -36.72 -27.64
CA THR A 107 -7.40 -36.34 -28.55
C THR A 107 -7.18 -37.32 -29.71
N SER A 108 -7.53 -38.60 -29.52
CA SER A 108 -7.34 -39.64 -30.55
C SER A 108 -8.45 -39.68 -31.61
N TYR A 109 -9.46 -38.82 -31.50
CA TYR A 109 -10.61 -38.81 -32.39
C TYR A 109 -10.70 -37.49 -33.15
N THR A 110 -11.15 -37.57 -34.40
CA THR A 110 -11.35 -36.43 -35.30
C THR A 110 -12.75 -36.48 -35.91
N GLY A 111 -13.19 -35.36 -36.48
CA GLY A 111 -14.49 -35.24 -37.15
C GLY A 111 -15.48 -34.33 -36.41
N PRO A 112 -16.64 -34.02 -37.03
CA PRO A 112 -17.54 -32.96 -36.58
C PRO A 112 -18.00 -33.08 -35.13
N LEU A 113 -18.33 -34.31 -34.68
CA LEU A 113 -18.68 -34.58 -33.27
C LEU A 113 -17.58 -34.14 -32.30
N PHE A 114 -16.33 -34.48 -32.60
CA PHE A 114 -15.20 -34.20 -31.71
C PHE A 114 -14.71 -32.74 -31.83
N THR A 115 -14.96 -32.07 -32.95
CA THR A 115 -14.77 -30.61 -33.06
C THR A 115 -15.66 -29.87 -32.05
N HIS A 116 -16.97 -30.16 -32.03
CA HIS A 116 -17.86 -29.57 -31.03
C HIS A 116 -17.48 -29.93 -29.59
N LEU A 117 -17.07 -31.19 -29.37
CA LEU A 117 -16.64 -31.63 -28.05
C LEU A 117 -15.38 -30.89 -27.58
N GLN A 118 -14.45 -30.58 -28.47
CA GLN A 118 -13.26 -29.77 -28.15
C GLN A 118 -13.64 -28.33 -27.77
N GLU A 119 -14.60 -27.74 -28.47
CA GLU A 119 -15.15 -26.42 -28.12
C GLU A 119 -15.77 -26.44 -26.71
N ASP A 120 -16.54 -27.47 -26.37
CA ASP A 120 -17.09 -27.65 -25.02
C ASP A 120 -15.98 -27.79 -23.95
N ILE A 121 -14.94 -28.57 -24.23
CA ILE A 121 -13.80 -28.75 -23.31
C ILE A 121 -13.11 -27.41 -23.07
N VAL A 122 -12.84 -26.63 -24.13
CA VAL A 122 -12.24 -25.30 -24.01
C VAL A 122 -13.14 -24.36 -23.22
N SER A 123 -14.45 -24.35 -23.51
CA SER A 123 -15.42 -23.52 -22.79
C SER A 123 -15.46 -23.84 -21.28
N VAL A 124 -15.54 -25.12 -20.91
CA VAL A 124 -15.53 -25.54 -19.51
C VAL A 124 -14.18 -25.22 -18.85
N LYS A 125 -13.06 -25.44 -19.55
CA LYS A 125 -11.72 -25.10 -19.07
C LYS A 125 -11.63 -23.61 -18.70
N THR A 126 -12.02 -22.74 -19.62
CA THR A 126 -12.07 -21.29 -19.41
C THR A 126 -12.97 -20.93 -18.24
N THR A 127 -14.16 -21.53 -18.15
CA THR A 127 -15.11 -21.30 -17.05
C THR A 127 -14.51 -21.66 -15.69
N VAL A 128 -13.78 -22.79 -15.60
CA VAL A 128 -13.08 -23.20 -14.38
C VAL A 128 -11.98 -22.21 -14.01
N MET A 129 -11.16 -21.79 -14.99
CA MET A 129 -10.06 -20.85 -14.75
C MET A 129 -10.57 -19.47 -14.32
N VAL A 130 -11.63 -18.95 -14.93
CA VAL A 130 -12.26 -17.67 -14.54
C VAL A 130 -12.87 -17.76 -13.14
N ALA A 131 -13.53 -18.88 -12.80
CA ALA A 131 -14.08 -19.08 -11.46
C ALA A 131 -12.98 -19.15 -10.39
N GLU A 132 -11.86 -19.83 -10.68
CA GLU A 132 -10.68 -19.87 -9.81
C GLU A 132 -10.10 -18.47 -9.60
N LEU A 133 -9.96 -17.66 -10.66
CA LEU A 133 -9.49 -16.27 -10.54
C LEU A 133 -10.39 -15.42 -9.65
N LYS A 134 -11.72 -15.54 -9.81
CA LYS A 134 -12.70 -14.85 -8.97
C LYS A 134 -12.60 -15.26 -7.50
N TYR A 135 -12.29 -16.53 -7.24
CA TYR A 135 -12.08 -17.04 -5.89
C TYR A 135 -10.77 -16.52 -5.31
N ASP A 136 -9.66 -16.63 -6.05
CA ASP A 136 -8.33 -16.20 -5.62
C ASP A 136 -8.31 -14.71 -5.30
N MET A 137 -8.94 -13.86 -6.12
CA MET A 137 -9.06 -12.42 -5.90
C MET A 137 -9.68 -12.08 -4.53
N LYS A 138 -10.73 -12.79 -4.10
CA LYS A 138 -11.46 -12.50 -2.85
C LYS A 138 -10.62 -12.76 -1.60
N GLY A 139 -9.62 -13.62 -1.69
CA GLY A 139 -8.79 -14.02 -0.56
C GLY A 139 -7.48 -13.24 -0.44
N LYS A 140 -7.25 -12.22 -1.27
CA LYS A 140 -5.98 -11.46 -1.26
C LYS A 140 -6.06 -10.20 -0.42
N GLU A 141 -5.04 -10.02 0.42
CA GLU A 141 -4.96 -8.94 1.39
C GLU A 141 -3.83 -7.94 1.08
N SER A 142 -3.07 -8.16 0.01
CA SER A 142 -2.00 -7.25 -0.40
C SER A 142 -1.93 -7.03 -1.91
N ILE A 143 -1.29 -5.93 -2.31
CA ILE A 143 -1.04 -5.58 -3.71
C ILE A 143 -0.22 -6.67 -4.40
N ASP A 144 0.83 -7.18 -3.77
CA ASP A 144 1.71 -8.20 -4.34
C ASP A 144 0.98 -9.51 -4.64
N GLU A 145 0.06 -9.93 -3.76
CA GLU A 145 -0.77 -11.09 -4.03
C GLU A 145 -1.74 -10.85 -5.20
N LEU A 146 -2.33 -9.66 -5.28
CA LEU A 146 -3.25 -9.28 -6.36
C LEU A 146 -2.54 -9.17 -7.72
N LYS A 147 -1.28 -8.73 -7.78
CA LYS A 147 -0.48 -8.68 -9.02
C LYS A 147 -0.37 -10.05 -9.70
N LEU A 148 -0.19 -11.12 -8.89
CA LEU A 148 -0.11 -12.49 -9.40
C LEU A 148 -1.43 -12.94 -10.02
N VAL A 149 -2.57 -12.61 -9.37
CA VAL A 149 -3.91 -12.93 -9.89
C VAL A 149 -4.20 -12.10 -11.15
N LEU A 150 -3.83 -10.81 -11.17
CA LEU A 150 -3.99 -9.92 -12.32
C LEU A 150 -3.29 -10.46 -13.56
N THR A 151 -2.02 -10.87 -13.42
CA THR A 151 -1.22 -11.42 -14.53
C THR A 151 -1.90 -12.66 -15.14
N ARG A 152 -2.45 -13.53 -14.30
CA ARG A 152 -3.19 -14.72 -14.76
C ARG A 152 -4.47 -14.33 -15.49
N ALA A 153 -5.22 -13.35 -14.98
CA ALA A 153 -6.45 -12.87 -15.61
C ALA A 153 -6.19 -12.25 -16.99
N GLU A 154 -5.13 -11.44 -17.12
CA GLU A 154 -4.74 -10.80 -18.38
C GLU A 154 -4.32 -11.81 -19.45
N THR A 155 -3.74 -12.95 -19.04
CA THR A 155 -3.29 -14.02 -19.94
C THR A 155 -4.44 -14.80 -20.57
N LEU A 156 -5.62 -14.87 -19.93
CA LEU A 156 -6.74 -15.66 -20.41
C LEU A 156 -7.44 -15.08 -21.65
N GLN A 157 -7.31 -13.78 -21.91
CA GLN A 157 -7.85 -13.10 -23.10
C GLN A 157 -9.35 -13.38 -23.40
N VAL A 158 -10.16 -13.63 -22.36
CA VAL A 158 -11.62 -13.74 -22.47
C VAL A 158 -12.31 -12.63 -21.70
N ASP A 159 -13.45 -12.15 -22.18
CA ASP A 159 -14.17 -10.98 -21.65
C ASP A 159 -14.39 -11.06 -20.14
N GLU A 160 -14.82 -12.23 -19.64
CA GLU A 160 -15.09 -12.45 -18.22
C GLU A 160 -13.80 -12.40 -17.37
N ALA A 161 -12.66 -12.82 -17.92
CA ALA A 161 -11.37 -12.68 -17.24
C ALA A 161 -10.88 -11.23 -17.26
N GLN A 162 -11.17 -10.48 -18.32
CA GLN A 162 -10.86 -9.04 -18.39
C GLN A 162 -11.70 -8.23 -17.39
N GLU A 163 -12.96 -8.61 -17.17
CA GLU A 163 -13.79 -8.03 -16.11
C GLU A 163 -13.16 -8.26 -14.73
N VAL A 164 -12.71 -9.48 -14.45
CA VAL A 164 -11.99 -9.81 -13.20
C VAL A 164 -10.69 -9.01 -13.09
N ALA A 165 -9.92 -8.87 -14.16
CA ALA A 165 -8.73 -8.03 -14.18
C ALA A 165 -9.06 -6.56 -13.83
N GLY A 166 -10.17 -6.03 -14.36
CA GLY A 166 -10.67 -4.69 -13.99
C GLY A 166 -10.99 -4.56 -12.51
N GLN A 167 -11.66 -5.56 -11.92
CA GLN A 167 -11.95 -5.60 -10.48
C GLN A 167 -10.67 -5.65 -9.64
N ILE A 168 -9.69 -6.46 -10.03
CA ILE A 168 -8.39 -6.55 -9.36
C ILE A 168 -7.65 -5.21 -9.40
N ARG A 169 -7.63 -4.52 -10.56
CA ARG A 169 -6.99 -3.20 -10.67
C ARG A 169 -7.63 -2.17 -9.74
N ASN A 170 -8.96 -2.21 -9.60
CA ASN A 170 -9.66 -1.33 -8.66
C ASN A 170 -9.32 -1.66 -7.21
N GLN A 171 -9.24 -2.95 -6.85
CA GLN A 171 -8.86 -3.36 -5.51
C GLN A 171 -7.42 -2.96 -5.16
N ILE A 172 -6.48 -3.05 -6.12
CA ILE A 172 -5.11 -2.54 -5.97
C ILE A 172 -5.13 -1.03 -5.70
N VAL A 173 -5.92 -0.26 -6.46
CA VAL A 173 -6.07 1.19 -6.25
C VAL A 173 -6.56 1.48 -4.83
N ASP A 174 -7.57 0.75 -4.35
CA ASP A 174 -8.12 0.94 -3.01
C ASP A 174 -7.08 0.60 -1.91
N PHE A 175 -6.30 -0.47 -2.09
CA PHE A 175 -5.19 -0.81 -1.19
C PHE A 175 -4.11 0.28 -1.16
N SER A 176 -3.65 0.75 -2.32
CA SER A 176 -2.66 1.83 -2.43
C SER A 176 -3.13 3.11 -1.74
N ILE A 177 -4.40 3.47 -1.88
CA ILE A 177 -4.98 4.64 -1.20
C ILE A 177 -4.98 4.45 0.32
N ASN A 178 -5.40 3.27 0.79
CA ASN A 178 -5.47 3.00 2.24
C ASN A 178 -4.09 2.99 2.89
N GLU A 179 -3.10 2.32 2.28
CA GLU A 179 -1.72 2.31 2.77
C GLU A 179 -1.11 3.72 2.77
N ALA A 180 -1.31 4.48 1.69
CA ALA A 180 -0.82 5.86 1.62
C ALA A 180 -1.43 6.73 2.72
N ASN A 181 -2.73 6.58 2.99
CA ASN A 181 -3.40 7.31 4.07
C ASN A 181 -2.85 6.92 5.45
N ASN A 182 -2.60 5.64 5.71
CA ASN A 182 -1.99 5.19 6.96
C ASN A 182 -0.61 5.82 7.18
N HIS A 183 0.24 5.85 6.15
CA HIS A 183 1.54 6.53 6.23
C HIS A 183 1.41 8.04 6.45
N LEU A 184 0.38 8.68 5.91
CA LEU A 184 0.12 10.11 6.13
C LEU A 184 -0.32 10.45 7.56
N GLU A 185 -0.90 9.51 8.31
CA GLU A 185 -1.24 9.74 9.73
C GLU A 185 0.02 9.97 10.57
N GLU A 186 1.13 9.35 10.17
CA GLU A 186 2.43 9.44 10.86
C GLU A 186 3.39 10.47 10.21
N ASN A 187 2.93 11.22 9.20
CA ASN A 187 3.75 12.11 8.37
C ASN A 187 4.90 11.39 7.62
N HIS A 188 4.75 10.09 7.36
CA HIS A 188 5.66 9.28 6.55
C HIS A 188 5.39 9.53 5.05
N PHE A 189 5.73 10.75 4.57
CA PHE A 189 5.39 11.20 3.21
C PHE A 189 6.04 10.38 2.11
N THR A 190 7.25 9.87 2.32
CA THR A 190 7.98 9.07 1.32
C THR A 190 7.29 7.73 1.10
N GLU A 191 6.93 7.06 2.19
CA GLU A 191 6.21 5.80 2.22
C GLU A 191 4.82 5.96 1.61
N ALA A 192 4.11 7.04 1.95
CA ALA A 192 2.83 7.35 1.34
C ALA A 192 2.91 7.53 -0.18
N LEU A 193 3.95 8.23 -0.67
CA LEU A 193 4.20 8.38 -2.11
C LEU A 193 4.51 7.04 -2.77
N ASN A 194 5.30 6.18 -2.13
CA ASN A 194 5.64 4.86 -2.65
C ASN A 194 4.38 3.99 -2.84
N SER A 195 3.47 3.95 -1.86
CA SER A 195 2.20 3.22 -1.98
C SER A 195 1.34 3.73 -3.15
N VAL A 196 1.30 5.04 -3.38
CA VAL A 196 0.59 5.63 -4.53
C VAL A 196 1.27 5.30 -5.85
N GLU A 197 2.60 5.38 -5.92
CA GLU A 197 3.39 5.07 -7.10
C GLU A 197 3.18 3.61 -7.52
N GLU A 198 3.12 2.69 -6.55
CA GLU A 198 2.85 1.27 -6.79
C GLU A 198 1.47 1.05 -7.45
N GLY A 199 0.43 1.72 -6.96
CA GLY A 199 -0.90 1.68 -7.58
C GLY A 199 -0.89 2.27 -9.00
N LEU A 200 -0.14 3.36 -9.22
CA LEU A 200 0.01 4.00 -10.54
C LEU A 200 0.81 3.14 -11.52
N GLN A 201 1.72 2.28 -11.07
CA GLN A 201 2.40 1.35 -11.98
C GLN A 201 1.42 0.39 -12.66
N ILE A 202 0.36 0.00 -11.94
CA ILE A 202 -0.71 -0.87 -12.45
C ILE A 202 -1.79 -0.09 -13.20
N ASN A 203 -2.18 1.08 -12.67
CA ASN A 203 -3.22 1.92 -13.24
C ASN A 203 -2.73 3.37 -13.40
N LYS A 204 -1.92 3.59 -14.44
CA LYS A 204 -1.14 4.83 -14.67
C LYS A 204 -1.95 6.12 -14.69
N GLU A 205 -3.20 6.04 -15.13
CA GLU A 205 -4.07 7.21 -15.32
C GLU A 205 -5.19 7.25 -14.26
N ASN A 206 -5.05 6.52 -13.16
CA ASN A 206 -6.06 6.53 -12.11
C ASN A 206 -6.13 7.91 -11.44
N GLU A 207 -7.21 8.63 -11.70
CA GLU A 207 -7.42 10.00 -11.23
C GLU A 207 -7.33 10.13 -9.70
N LYS A 208 -7.84 9.14 -8.94
CA LYS A 208 -7.78 9.17 -7.47
C LYS A 208 -6.33 9.12 -6.98
N LEU A 209 -5.52 8.23 -7.54
CA LEU A 209 -4.11 8.09 -7.18
C LEU A 209 -3.28 9.33 -7.61
N VAL A 210 -3.51 9.86 -8.81
CA VAL A 210 -2.84 11.08 -9.28
C VAL A 210 -3.17 12.28 -8.37
N ASN A 211 -4.44 12.43 -8.00
CA ASN A 211 -4.86 13.48 -7.08
C ASN A 211 -4.25 13.29 -5.69
N LEU A 212 -4.25 12.05 -5.17
CA LEU A 212 -3.65 11.73 -3.87
C LEU A 212 -2.14 12.04 -3.87
N LYS A 213 -1.40 11.65 -4.92
CA LYS A 213 0.02 12.01 -5.09
C LYS A 213 0.25 13.51 -4.95
N THR A 214 -0.56 14.31 -5.64
CA THR A 214 -0.48 15.78 -5.58
C THR A 214 -0.77 16.32 -4.17
N VAL A 215 -1.76 15.74 -3.47
CA VAL A 215 -2.08 16.14 -2.09
C VAL A 215 -0.92 15.80 -1.15
N ILE A 216 -0.32 14.62 -1.29
CA ILE A 216 0.82 14.19 -0.47
C ILE A 216 2.00 15.12 -0.68
N GLU A 217 2.36 15.43 -1.93
CA GLU A 217 3.46 16.35 -2.26
C GLU A 217 3.24 17.75 -1.65
N LYS A 218 2.01 18.29 -1.76
CA LYS A 218 1.68 19.58 -1.14
C LYS A 218 1.77 19.55 0.38
N ARG A 219 1.27 18.49 1.01
CA ARG A 219 1.36 18.33 2.48
C ARG A 219 2.81 18.20 2.94
N ARG A 220 3.64 17.45 2.22
CA ARG A 220 5.08 17.33 2.50
C ARG A 220 5.77 18.69 2.46
N THR A 221 5.60 19.44 1.37
CA THR A 221 6.20 20.78 1.24
C THR A 221 5.72 21.74 2.32
N ALA A 222 4.42 21.77 2.62
CA ALA A 222 3.90 22.62 3.69
C ALA A 222 4.47 22.25 5.07
N PHE A 223 4.61 20.94 5.35
CA PHE A 223 5.23 20.46 6.58
C PHE A 223 6.71 20.87 6.68
N GLU A 224 7.49 20.68 5.60
CA GLU A 224 8.90 21.09 5.52
C GLU A 224 9.07 22.59 5.73
N GLU A 225 8.24 23.42 5.09
CA GLU A 225 8.24 24.88 5.28
C GLU A 225 7.89 25.26 6.72
N GLU A 226 6.95 24.59 7.36
CA GLU A 226 6.60 24.84 8.76
C GLU A 226 7.75 24.46 9.70
N GLN A 227 8.42 23.32 9.46
CA GLN A 227 9.59 22.93 10.25
C GLN A 227 10.74 23.93 10.09
N GLN A 228 10.98 24.41 8.86
CA GLN A 228 11.99 25.42 8.60
C GLN A 228 11.70 26.73 9.36
N LYS A 229 10.44 27.20 9.35
CA LYS A 229 10.02 28.37 10.13
C LYS A 229 10.21 28.17 11.65
N ARG A 230 9.93 26.97 12.16
CA ARG A 230 10.15 26.64 13.58
C ARG A 230 11.62 26.69 13.95
N ILE A 231 12.50 26.16 13.10
CA ILE A 231 13.95 26.23 13.27
C ILE A 231 14.43 27.68 13.26
N GLU A 232 14.01 28.48 12.29
CA GLU A 232 14.37 29.90 12.20
C GLU A 232 13.93 30.68 13.44
N HIS A 233 12.69 30.46 13.90
CA HIS A 233 12.20 31.09 15.11
C HIS A 233 13.02 30.68 16.35
N ALA A 234 13.36 29.39 16.48
CA ALA A 234 14.20 28.91 17.57
C ALA A 234 15.61 29.52 17.51
N MET A 235 16.20 29.68 16.33
CA MET A 235 17.50 30.32 16.14
C MET A 235 17.47 31.81 16.54
N VAL A 236 16.44 32.55 16.13
CA VAL A 236 16.27 33.96 16.50
C VAL A 236 16.07 34.10 18.01
N ALA A 237 15.26 33.24 18.61
CA ALA A 237 15.04 33.23 20.06
C ALA A 237 16.35 32.97 20.81
N ALA A 238 17.11 31.94 20.41
CA ALA A 238 18.41 31.62 21.01
C ALA A 238 19.43 32.76 20.83
N ALA A 239 19.48 33.41 19.67
CA ALA A 239 20.38 34.54 19.44
C ALA A 239 20.01 35.76 20.29
N LYS A 240 18.70 36.04 20.46
CA LYS A 240 18.23 37.13 21.33
C LYS A 240 18.53 36.84 22.81
N GLU A 241 18.38 35.59 23.22
CA GLU A 241 18.73 35.12 24.55
C GLU A 241 20.24 35.25 24.81
N GLU A 242 21.08 34.81 23.87
CA GLU A 242 22.53 34.97 23.96
C GLU A 242 22.96 36.44 24.03
N GLU A 243 22.37 37.31 23.21
CA GLU A 243 22.66 38.75 23.25
C GLU A 243 22.26 39.36 24.59
N MET A 244 21.08 39.01 25.11
CA MET A 244 20.62 39.47 26.43
C MET A 244 21.56 39.00 27.54
N ASN A 245 21.98 37.73 27.51
CA ASN A 245 22.97 37.18 28.44
C ASN A 245 24.32 37.90 28.33
N ARG A 246 24.75 38.35 27.15
CA ARG A 246 26.05 39.03 26.97
C ARG A 246 26.03 40.52 27.29
N THR A 247 24.89 41.19 27.17
CA THR A 247 24.83 42.66 27.20
C THR A 247 23.92 43.25 28.27
N SER A 248 22.99 42.48 28.83
CA SER A 248 21.98 43.00 29.76
C SER A 248 21.59 41.95 30.81
N ALA A 249 22.55 41.15 31.25
CA ALA A 249 22.30 40.09 32.22
C ALA A 249 22.12 40.58 33.66
N ILE A 250 22.57 41.78 33.99
CA ILE A 250 22.61 42.29 35.37
C ILE A 250 21.73 43.54 35.48
N GLU A 251 20.72 43.49 36.35
CA GLU A 251 19.84 44.61 36.67
C GLU A 251 20.13 45.13 38.08
N LEU A 252 20.35 46.45 38.23
CA LEU A 252 20.51 47.10 39.53
C LEU A 252 19.14 47.32 40.17
N ASN A 253 18.89 46.71 41.32
CA ASN A 253 17.60 46.80 42.03
C ASN A 253 17.55 47.96 43.02
N ASP A 254 18.64 48.20 43.73
CA ASP A 254 18.70 49.15 44.84
C ASP A 254 20.14 49.66 44.98
N LEU A 255 20.28 50.95 45.26
CA LEU A 255 21.54 51.62 45.55
C LEU A 255 21.29 52.62 46.67
N LYS A 256 21.97 52.41 47.79
CA LYS A 256 21.84 53.24 49.00
C LYS A 256 23.19 53.75 49.44
N THR A 257 23.20 55.02 49.79
CA THR A 257 24.34 55.68 50.41
C THR A 257 23.99 56.03 51.85
N ASP A 258 24.93 55.81 52.76
CA ASP A 258 24.80 56.15 54.16
C ASP A 258 26.13 56.66 54.69
N VAL A 259 26.09 57.53 55.69
CA VAL A 259 27.29 58.09 56.32
C VAL A 259 27.58 57.32 57.58
N THR A 260 28.80 56.80 57.70
CA THR A 260 29.20 56.06 58.91
C THR A 260 29.59 57.01 60.04
N ASP A 261 29.58 56.50 61.28
CA ASP A 261 30.07 57.21 62.48
C ASP A 261 31.54 57.67 62.37
N TYR A 262 32.28 57.20 61.35
CA TYR A 262 33.67 57.54 61.06
C TYR A 262 33.81 58.55 59.91
N ASN A 263 32.72 59.20 59.48
CA ASN A 263 32.69 60.17 58.38
C ASN A 263 33.09 59.55 57.02
N GLU A 264 32.71 58.29 56.79
CA GLU A 264 32.90 57.58 55.53
C GLU A 264 31.57 57.48 54.78
N LEU A 265 31.59 57.59 53.45
CA LEU A 265 30.41 57.27 52.64
C LEU A 265 30.38 55.77 52.40
N LYS A 266 29.41 55.09 53.02
CA LYS A 266 29.13 53.68 52.78
C LYS A 266 28.09 53.56 51.66
N VAL A 267 28.44 52.79 50.64
CA VAL A 267 27.53 52.46 49.53
C VAL A 267 27.15 51.00 49.65
N THR A 268 25.86 50.70 49.58
CA THR A 268 25.34 49.33 49.49
C THR A 268 24.40 49.23 48.30
N GLY A 269 24.60 48.22 47.46
CA GLY A 269 23.74 47.95 46.32
C GLY A 269 23.33 46.48 46.21
N SER A 270 22.28 46.23 45.45
CA SER A 270 21.85 44.87 45.10
C SER A 270 21.47 44.77 43.63
N VAL A 271 21.76 43.62 43.04
CA VAL A 271 21.52 43.33 41.63
C VAL A 271 20.74 42.03 41.48
N THR A 272 20.04 41.86 40.37
CA THR A 272 19.40 40.59 39.96
C THR A 272 19.97 40.14 38.62
N SER A 273 20.24 38.83 38.51
CA SER A 273 20.54 38.21 37.22
C SER A 273 19.26 38.04 36.40
N LYS A 274 19.24 38.64 35.22
CA LYS A 274 18.22 38.44 34.19
C LYS A 274 18.66 37.47 33.11
N ALA A 275 19.89 36.95 33.19
CA ALA A 275 20.38 35.95 32.26
C ALA A 275 19.59 34.63 32.38
N THR A 276 19.54 33.87 31.28
CA THR A 276 18.96 32.51 31.26
C THR A 276 19.98 31.42 31.58
N VAL A 277 21.27 31.79 31.67
CA VAL A 277 22.38 30.93 32.11
C VAL A 277 23.08 31.58 33.30
N PRO A 278 23.85 30.82 34.10
CA PRO A 278 24.60 31.40 35.20
C PRO A 278 25.63 32.44 34.73
N VAL A 279 25.75 33.52 35.51
CA VAL A 279 26.74 34.58 35.32
C VAL A 279 27.68 34.58 36.51
N ASN A 280 28.98 34.79 36.26
CA ASN A 280 30.00 34.79 37.31
C ASN A 280 30.90 36.02 37.24
N SER A 281 31.62 36.27 38.34
CA SER A 281 32.62 37.33 38.48
C SER A 281 32.07 38.69 38.08
N ILE A 282 30.92 39.02 38.68
CA ILE A 282 30.17 40.22 38.32
C ILE A 282 30.83 41.43 39.01
N GLY A 283 31.35 42.36 38.21
CA GLY A 283 31.94 43.62 38.65
C GLY A 283 31.01 44.80 38.39
N ALA A 284 30.94 45.74 39.33
CA ALA A 284 30.22 47.00 39.21
C ALA A 284 31.23 48.15 39.21
N SER A 285 31.41 48.79 38.06
CA SER A 285 32.20 50.02 37.96
C SER A 285 31.38 51.21 38.44
N TYR A 286 31.92 51.99 39.36
CA TYR A 286 31.23 53.14 39.94
C TYR A 286 32.06 54.42 39.83
N ARG A 287 31.36 55.55 39.82
CA ARG A 287 31.92 56.89 40.01
C ARG A 287 31.16 57.61 41.10
N VAL A 288 31.89 58.45 41.83
CA VAL A 288 31.34 59.31 42.87
C VAL A 288 31.60 60.74 42.48
N LEU A 289 30.52 61.52 42.48
CA LEU A 289 30.49 62.92 42.11
C LEU A 289 30.33 63.75 43.37
N ASP A 290 31.04 64.87 43.43
CA ASP A 290 30.86 65.87 44.48
C ASP A 290 29.65 66.79 44.20
N ALA A 291 29.46 67.80 45.06
CA ALA A 291 28.36 68.75 45.00
C ALA A 291 28.31 69.57 43.70
N ASP A 292 29.47 69.80 43.08
CA ASP A 292 29.62 70.55 41.83
C ASP A 292 29.48 69.64 40.59
N GLY A 293 29.30 68.33 40.82
CA GLY A 293 29.20 67.32 39.78
C GLY A 293 30.56 66.88 39.22
N GLU A 294 31.67 67.25 39.87
CA GLU A 294 33.00 66.81 39.48
C GLU A 294 33.29 65.42 40.07
N GLN A 295 34.10 64.63 39.35
CA GLN A 295 34.41 63.26 39.77
C GLN A 295 35.36 63.28 40.97
N PHE A 296 34.85 62.91 42.13
CA PHE A 296 35.59 62.76 43.38
C PHE A 296 36.39 61.45 43.42
N ASP A 297 35.74 60.33 43.10
CA ASP A 297 36.36 59.00 43.14
C ASP A 297 35.77 58.07 42.07
N LYS A 298 36.48 56.97 41.78
CA LYS A 298 36.01 55.88 40.92
C LYS A 298 36.63 54.55 41.30
N GLY A 299 35.91 53.47 41.06
CA GLY A 299 36.42 52.14 41.35
C GLY A 299 35.58 51.03 40.76
N GLU A 300 35.91 49.81 41.15
CA GLU A 300 35.16 48.61 40.80
C GLU A 300 34.97 47.77 42.06
N VAL A 301 33.75 47.26 42.25
CA VAL A 301 33.40 46.37 43.37
C VAL A 301 32.76 45.11 42.82
N TYR A 302 33.04 43.96 43.42
CA TYR A 302 32.50 42.67 43.00
C TYR A 302 31.26 42.31 43.79
N ILE A 303 30.28 41.72 43.11
CA ILE A 303 29.03 41.26 43.69
C ILE A 303 29.21 39.91 44.38
N ASN A 304 28.55 39.74 45.53
CA ASN A 304 28.50 38.50 46.29
C ASN A 304 27.07 37.94 46.31
N PRO A 305 26.86 36.62 46.07
CA PRO A 305 27.88 35.63 45.71
C PRO A 305 28.48 35.85 44.31
N ASP A 306 29.68 35.30 44.08
CA ASP A 306 30.43 35.44 42.81
C ASP A 306 29.71 34.83 41.59
N LYS A 307 28.73 33.95 41.83
CA LYS A 307 27.91 33.29 40.82
C LYS A 307 26.44 33.54 41.10
N LEU A 308 25.71 34.02 40.09
CA LEU A 308 24.25 34.16 40.12
C LEU A 308 23.61 33.26 39.05
N TYR A 309 22.68 32.40 39.46
CA TYR A 309 21.79 31.69 38.53
C TYR A 309 20.69 32.64 38.01
N PRO A 310 19.91 32.22 37.00
CA PRO A 310 18.76 33.02 36.55
C PRO A 310 17.86 33.44 37.71
N ASP A 311 17.51 34.73 37.75
CA ASP A 311 16.72 35.41 38.80
C ASP A 311 17.36 35.48 40.20
N ASP A 312 18.58 34.98 40.39
CA ASP A 312 19.30 35.15 41.65
C ASP A 312 19.66 36.61 41.91
N THR A 313 19.75 36.97 43.18
CA THR A 313 20.15 38.31 43.62
C THR A 313 21.54 38.30 44.26
N GLY A 314 22.36 39.29 43.90
CA GLY A 314 23.65 39.55 44.52
C GLY A 314 23.69 40.90 45.22
N LYS A 315 24.69 41.11 46.08
CA LYS A 315 24.91 42.36 46.81
C LYS A 315 26.37 42.81 46.71
N PHE A 316 26.58 44.11 46.78
CA PHE A 316 27.91 44.71 46.89
C PHE A 316 27.87 45.86 47.89
N ASP A 317 29.02 46.09 48.55
CA ASP A 317 29.21 47.26 49.38
C ASP A 317 30.66 47.71 49.35
N PHE A 318 30.86 49.03 49.46
CA PHE A 318 32.18 49.63 49.56
C PHE A 318 32.10 50.92 50.37
N LYS A 319 33.28 51.43 50.74
CA LYS A 319 33.42 52.66 51.52
C LYS A 319 34.38 53.60 50.84
N ILE A 320 34.04 54.89 50.87
CA ILE A 320 34.91 55.96 50.40
C ILE A 320 35.45 56.70 51.61
N TYR A 321 36.77 56.81 51.62
CA TYR A 321 37.55 57.43 52.69
C TYR A 321 37.92 58.87 52.30
N ASP A 322 38.44 59.62 53.27
CA ASP A 322 38.98 60.98 53.07
C ASP A 322 37.98 62.01 52.51
N ILE A 323 36.69 61.85 52.81
CA ILE A 323 35.70 62.90 52.57
C ILE A 323 35.91 64.00 53.61
N ASP A 324 36.27 65.19 53.13
CA ASP A 324 36.82 66.28 53.96
C ASP A 324 35.89 66.61 55.15
N LYS A 325 36.47 66.78 56.34
CA LYS A 325 35.73 66.98 57.60
C LYS A 325 34.96 68.30 57.66
N ASP A 326 35.26 69.21 56.74
CA ASP A 326 34.62 70.53 56.64
C ASP A 326 33.41 70.54 55.67
N LEU A 327 33.16 69.45 54.93
CA LEU A 327 31.93 69.28 54.13
C LEU A 327 30.77 68.94 55.07
N LYS A 328 30.03 69.97 55.48
CA LYS A 328 28.92 69.87 56.43
C LYS A 328 27.73 69.02 55.95
N ASP A 329 27.66 68.69 54.67
CA ASP A 329 26.55 67.95 54.08
C ASP A 329 27.09 66.83 53.17
N LEU A 330 27.38 65.67 53.76
CA LEU A 330 27.71 64.44 53.04
C LEU A 330 26.57 63.94 52.14
N GLU A 331 25.37 64.52 52.29
CA GLU A 331 24.23 64.36 51.38
C GLU A 331 24.49 64.93 49.97
N GLN A 332 25.59 65.66 49.75
CA GLN A 332 25.91 66.27 48.46
C GLN A 332 26.69 65.36 47.50
N PHE A 333 27.13 64.17 47.94
CA PHE A 333 27.79 63.21 47.06
C PHE A 333 26.79 62.32 46.33
N THR A 334 26.95 62.21 45.01
CA THR A 334 26.14 61.32 44.17
C THR A 334 26.97 60.11 43.73
N VAL A 335 26.45 58.91 43.96
CA VAL A 335 27.09 57.67 43.51
C VAL A 335 26.35 57.14 42.29
N GLU A 336 27.09 56.92 41.21
CA GLU A 336 26.58 56.37 39.97
C GLU A 336 27.28 55.04 39.66
N ILE A 337 26.50 54.06 39.21
CA ILE A 337 27.04 52.84 38.62
C ILE A 337 27.13 53.07 37.11
N ASP A 338 28.34 52.98 36.56
CA ASP A 338 28.60 53.23 35.14
C ASP A 338 28.17 52.04 34.28
N HIS A 339 28.68 50.85 34.61
CA HIS A 339 28.40 49.61 33.92
C HIS A 339 28.74 48.41 34.79
N PHE A 340 28.16 47.26 34.42
CA PHE A 340 28.51 45.96 34.97
C PHE A 340 29.37 45.16 33.98
N THR A 341 30.25 44.32 34.50
CA THR A 341 31.03 43.33 33.77
C THR A 341 30.72 41.95 34.34
N TRP A 342 30.71 40.91 33.51
CA TRP A 342 30.48 39.52 33.95
C TRP A 342 30.98 38.52 32.91
N TYR A 343 31.05 37.26 33.31
CA TYR A 343 31.35 36.14 32.42
C TYR A 343 30.19 35.14 32.39
N LEU A 344 29.92 34.60 31.21
CA LEU A 344 28.99 33.49 31.01
C LEU A 344 29.73 32.16 31.19
N ASP A 345 29.04 31.18 31.78
CA ASP A 345 29.51 29.78 31.85
C ASP A 345 29.58 29.09 30.48
#